data_AF-X1I4H1-F1
#
_entry.id   AF-X1I4H1-F1
#
_cell.length_a   1.000
_cell.length_b   1.000
_cell.length_c   1.000
_cell.angle_alpha   90.00
_cell.angle_beta   90.00
_cell.angle_gamma   90.00
#
_symmetry.space_group_name_H-M   'P 1'
#
loop_
_entity.id
_entity.type
_entity.pdbx_description
1 polymer ?
#
loop_
_entity_poly.entity_id
_entity_poly.type
_entity_poly.pdbx_seq_one_letter_code
_entity_poly.pdbx_strand_id
1 'polypeptide(L)'
;MRIKYLSPLSDLEAELKPLFSNEYMLAFFKNFCDAIESQMWGCKKGKNARYDAEDFLRVFFYSEMTGRSIDSTSERLNKYFLNKKKGRQKKYADGRSKREVPHQTEVNKLLRRIGLEKARLILRACLDHQLMEAFRLQL
;
A
#
# COMPACT_ATOMS: atom_id res chain seq x y z
N MET A 1 38.74 18.31 -21.77
CA MET A 1 38.01 17.08 -21.37
C MET A 1 36.70 17.50 -20.72
N ARG A 2 35.55 17.26 -21.37
CA ARG A 2 34.23 17.48 -20.74
C ARG A 2 33.93 16.26 -19.88
N ILE A 3 33.99 16.41 -18.57
CA ILE A 3 33.45 15.42 -17.64
C ILE A 3 31.94 15.38 -17.93
N LYS A 4 31.48 14.34 -18.64
CA LYS A 4 30.05 14.02 -18.69
C LYS A 4 29.69 13.69 -17.25
N TYR A 5 28.96 14.58 -16.57
CA TYR A 5 28.26 14.23 -15.34
C TYR A 5 27.26 13.13 -15.71
N LEU A 6 27.69 11.86 -15.64
CA LEU A 6 26.79 10.77 -15.30
C LEU A 6 26.27 11.14 -13.93
N SER A 7 25.04 11.63 -13.89
CA SER A 7 24.42 12.01 -12.63
C SER A 7 24.40 10.76 -11.77
N PRO A 8 24.93 10.77 -10.54
CA PRO A 8 24.84 9.61 -9.66
C PRO A 8 23.38 9.18 -9.40
N LEU A 9 22.40 10.04 -9.73
CA LEU A 9 20.98 9.70 -9.71
C LEU A 9 20.57 8.70 -10.80
N SER A 10 21.20 8.69 -11.99
CA SER A 10 20.83 7.75 -13.05
C SER A 10 21.31 6.33 -12.76
N ASP A 11 22.49 6.22 -12.17
CA ASP A 11 23.07 4.93 -11.76
C ASP A 11 22.29 4.39 -10.55
N LEU A 12 21.95 5.26 -9.60
CA LEU A 12 21.08 4.93 -8.46
C LEU A 12 19.65 4.54 -8.91
N GLU A 13 19.06 5.23 -9.89
CA GLU A 13 17.75 4.84 -10.43
C GLU A 13 17.79 3.47 -11.11
N ALA A 14 18.90 3.12 -11.77
CA ALA A 14 19.09 1.81 -12.39
C ALA A 14 19.25 0.70 -11.34
N GLU A 15 20.04 0.94 -10.28
CA GLU A 15 20.20 0.05 -9.12
C GLU A 15 18.88 -0.15 -8.36
N LEU A 16 18.05 0.88 -8.24
CA LEU A 16 16.78 0.80 -7.52
C LEU A 16 15.62 0.25 -8.37
N LYS A 17 15.76 0.18 -9.69
CA LYS A 17 14.69 -0.26 -10.60
C LYS A 17 14.13 -1.66 -10.30
N PRO A 18 14.95 -2.68 -9.97
CA PRO A 18 14.44 -4.00 -9.57
C PRO A 18 13.54 -3.95 -8.34
N LEU A 19 13.77 -3.03 -7.40
CA LEU A 19 12.99 -2.91 -6.16
C LEU A 19 11.55 -2.44 -6.40
N PHE A 20 11.31 -1.78 -7.53
CA PHE A 20 9.97 -1.37 -7.96
C PHE A 20 9.31 -2.41 -8.89
N SER A 21 9.91 -3.59 -9.07
CA SER A 21 9.23 -4.69 -9.76
C SER A 21 7.99 -5.10 -8.98
N ASN A 22 7.01 -5.68 -9.68
CA ASN A 22 5.77 -6.12 -9.06
C ASN A 22 6.01 -7.13 -7.92
N GLU A 23 7.02 -7.99 -8.04
CA GLU A 23 7.32 -9.01 -7.03
C GLU A 23 7.92 -8.39 -5.76
N TYR A 24 8.88 -7.49 -5.90
CA TYR A 24 9.47 -6.77 -4.75
C TYR A 24 8.46 -5.87 -4.06
N MET A 25 7.58 -5.20 -4.82
CA MET A 25 6.52 -4.38 -4.25
C MET A 25 5.46 -5.20 -3.52
N LEU A 26 5.16 -6.42 -3.99
CA LEU A 26 4.26 -7.34 -3.30
C LEU A 26 4.89 -7.89 -2.02
N ALA A 27 6.17 -8.27 -2.07
CA ALA A 27 6.92 -8.69 -0.88
C ALA A 27 7.00 -7.56 0.16
N PHE A 28 7.29 -6.33 -0.28
CA PHE A 28 7.29 -5.15 0.57
C PHE A 28 5.95 -4.97 1.27
N PHE A 29 4.88 -4.97 0.49
CA PHE A 29 3.53 -4.80 0.99
C PHE A 29 3.16 -5.90 2.01
N LYS A 30 3.53 -7.15 1.73
CA LYS A 30 3.30 -8.26 2.65
C LYS A 30 4.05 -8.08 3.96
N ASN A 31 5.35 -7.77 3.91
CA ASN A 31 6.15 -7.52 5.11
C ASN A 31 5.58 -6.37 5.95
N PHE A 32 5.09 -5.31 5.30
CA PHE A 32 4.41 -4.22 5.97
C PHE A 32 3.12 -4.67 6.67
N CYS A 33 2.30 -5.48 6.00
CA CYS A 33 1.07 -6.01 6.61
C CYS A 33 1.39 -6.90 7.82
N ASP A 34 2.34 -7.83 7.69
CA ASP A 34 2.76 -8.73 8.76
C ASP A 34 3.29 -7.95 9.99
N ALA A 35 4.07 -6.89 9.75
CA ALA A 35 4.58 -6.02 10.82
C ALA A 35 3.46 -5.26 11.55
N ILE A 36 2.46 -4.76 10.81
CA ILE A 36 1.30 -4.09 11.41
C ILE A 36 0.45 -5.10 12.21
N GLU A 37 0.16 -6.27 11.63
CA GLU A 37 -0.66 -7.30 12.27
C GLU A 37 -0.02 -7.84 13.55
N SER A 38 1.31 -8.05 13.54
CA SER A 38 2.07 -8.46 14.72
C SER A 38 1.91 -7.48 15.89
N GLN A 39 1.78 -6.19 15.59
CA GLN A 39 1.57 -5.15 16.60
C GLN A 39 0.10 -4.92 16.97
N MET A 40 -0.83 -5.46 16.17
CA MET A 40 -2.27 -5.42 16.43
C MET A 40 -2.78 -6.67 17.15
N TRP A 41 -1.88 -7.48 17.73
CA TRP A 41 -2.20 -8.75 18.40
C TRP A 41 -3.43 -8.61 19.32
N GLY A 42 -4.53 -9.28 18.95
CA GLY A 42 -5.80 -9.23 19.67
C GLY A 42 -6.94 -8.48 18.96
N CYS A 43 -6.67 -7.72 17.89
CA CYS A 43 -7.71 -7.14 17.04
C CYS A 43 -8.39 -8.21 16.17
N LYS A 44 -9.35 -8.95 16.73
CA LYS A 44 -10.13 -9.95 15.99
C LYS A 44 -11.04 -9.29 14.96
N LYS A 45 -11.01 -9.78 13.72
CA LYS A 45 -11.98 -9.42 12.67
C LYS A 45 -13.39 -9.84 13.12
N GLY A 46 -14.38 -8.95 12.92
CA GLY A 46 -15.78 -9.30 13.13
C GLY A 46 -16.24 -10.35 12.12
N LYS A 47 -17.07 -11.32 12.54
CA LYS A 47 -17.52 -12.46 11.69
C LYS A 47 -18.11 -12.05 10.32
N ASN A 48 -18.68 -10.85 10.21
CA ASN A 48 -19.30 -10.32 8.98
C ASN A 48 -18.57 -9.08 8.43
N ALA A 49 -17.30 -8.87 8.78
CA ALA A 49 -16.55 -7.72 8.29
C ALA A 49 -16.35 -7.82 6.76
N ARG A 50 -16.73 -6.74 6.08
CA ARG A 50 -16.72 -6.64 4.62
C ARG A 50 -15.31 -6.66 4.01
N TYR A 51 -14.33 -6.17 4.77
CA TYR A 51 -12.95 -5.99 4.35
C TYR A 51 -12.02 -6.63 5.37
N ASP A 52 -10.88 -7.10 4.90
CA ASP A 52 -9.76 -7.54 5.74
C ASP A 52 -8.86 -6.37 6.13
N ALA A 53 -8.06 -6.53 7.18
CA ALA A 53 -7.10 -5.50 7.61
C ALA A 53 -6.17 -5.11 6.43
N GLU A 54 -5.72 -6.12 5.69
CA GLU A 54 -4.92 -5.97 4.46
C GLU A 54 -5.58 -5.06 3.42
N ASP A 55 -6.90 -5.09 3.23
CA ASP A 55 -7.58 -4.24 2.24
C ASP A 55 -7.44 -2.75 2.60
N PHE A 56 -7.49 -2.43 3.89
CA PHE A 56 -7.29 -1.05 4.36
C PHE A 56 -5.83 -0.65 4.24
N LEU A 57 -4.91 -1.54 4.62
CA LEU A 57 -3.47 -1.32 4.52
C LEU A 57 -3.02 -1.17 3.07
N ARG A 58 -3.66 -1.85 2.12
CA ARG A 58 -3.41 -1.70 0.68
C ARG A 58 -3.71 -0.28 0.20
N VAL A 59 -4.83 0.29 0.63
CA VAL A 59 -5.17 1.68 0.29
C VAL A 59 -4.16 2.63 0.92
N PHE A 60 -3.83 2.45 2.19
CA PHE A 60 -2.83 3.28 2.87
C PHE A 60 -1.45 3.20 2.19
N PHE A 61 -0.95 1.99 1.97
CA PHE A 61 0.32 1.71 1.33
C PHE A 61 0.42 2.36 -0.05
N TYR A 62 -0.59 2.18 -0.90
CA TYR A 62 -0.59 2.78 -2.24
C TYR A 62 -0.67 4.32 -2.18
N SER A 63 -1.32 4.87 -1.16
CA SER A 63 -1.36 6.32 -0.90
C SER A 63 0.04 6.85 -0.62
N GLU A 64 0.77 6.21 0.30
CA GLU A 64 2.12 6.62 0.71
C GLU A 64 3.13 6.42 -0.44
N MET A 65 3.06 5.30 -1.17
CA MET A 65 3.95 5.05 -2.32
C MET A 65 3.75 6.03 -3.48
N THR A 66 2.53 6.51 -3.69
CA THR A 66 2.22 7.42 -4.82
C THR A 66 2.21 8.89 -4.42
N GLY A 67 2.42 9.22 -3.14
CA GLY A 67 2.29 10.58 -2.62
C GLY A 67 0.87 11.15 -2.76
N ARG A 68 -0.15 10.31 -2.93
CA ARG A 68 -1.55 10.73 -3.11
C ARG A 68 -2.27 10.73 -1.77
N SER A 69 -3.39 11.45 -1.70
CA SER A 69 -4.30 11.36 -0.55
C SER A 69 -5.01 10.00 -0.52
N ILE A 70 -5.40 9.55 0.68
CA ILE A 70 -6.15 8.29 0.87
C ILE A 70 -7.47 8.32 0.09
N ASP A 71 -8.09 9.50 -0.01
CA ASP A 71 -9.32 9.71 -0.80
C ASP A 71 -9.11 9.38 -2.28
N SER A 72 -8.17 10.09 -2.92
CA SER A 72 -7.85 9.89 -4.34
C SER A 72 -7.41 8.46 -4.61
N THR A 73 -6.65 7.88 -3.70
CA THR A 73 -6.15 6.51 -3.77
C THR A 73 -7.30 5.49 -3.71
N SER A 74 -8.21 5.64 -2.73
CA SER A 74 -9.38 4.77 -2.59
C SER A 74 -10.26 4.80 -3.84
N GLU A 75 -10.55 6.00 -4.37
CA GLU A 75 -11.37 6.14 -5.58
C GLU A 75 -10.70 5.52 -6.82
N ARG A 76 -9.40 5.75 -7.01
CA ARG A 76 -8.64 5.18 -8.13
C ARG A 76 -8.60 3.66 -8.07
N LEU A 77 -8.29 3.08 -6.91
CA LEU A 77 -8.27 1.63 -6.73
C LEU A 77 -9.66 1.03 -6.93
N ASN A 78 -10.70 1.65 -6.37
CA ASN A 78 -12.07 1.19 -6.54
C ASN A 78 -12.47 1.17 -8.03
N LYS A 79 -12.19 2.24 -8.77
CA LYS A 79 -12.45 2.31 -10.22
C LYS A 79 -11.66 1.25 -10.99
N TYR A 80 -10.39 1.02 -10.65
CA TYR A 80 -9.57 -0.01 -11.27
C TYR A 80 -10.17 -1.41 -11.11
N PHE A 81 -10.53 -1.81 -9.88
CA PHE A 81 -11.09 -3.13 -9.63
C PHE A 81 -12.50 -3.30 -10.22
N LEU A 82 -13.31 -2.25 -10.21
CA LEU A 82 -14.63 -2.26 -10.87
C LEU A 82 -14.51 -2.47 -12.38
N ASN A 83 -13.56 -1.80 -13.03
CA ASN A 83 -13.33 -1.97 -14.47
C ASN A 83 -12.82 -3.37 -14.82
N LYS A 84 -12.09 -4.04 -13.91
CA LYS A 84 -11.65 -5.42 -14.11
C LYS A 84 -12.77 -6.45 -13.92
N LYS A 85 -13.75 -6.16 -13.07
CA LYS A 85 -14.88 -7.09 -12.84
C LYS A 85 -15.84 -7.07 -14.01
N LYS A 86 -16.11 -8.24 -14.58
CA LYS A 86 -17.20 -8.44 -15.54
C LYS A 86 -18.51 -8.60 -14.76
N GLY A 87 -19.52 -7.79 -15.05
CA GLY A 87 -20.89 -7.94 -14.51
C GLY A 87 -21.53 -6.66 -13.97
N ARG A 88 -22.81 -6.76 -13.58
CA ARG A 88 -23.58 -5.62 -13.07
C ARG A 88 -23.17 -5.31 -11.63
N GLN A 89 -22.85 -4.04 -11.35
CA GLN A 89 -22.50 -3.59 -10.01
C GLN A 89 -23.72 -3.69 -9.07
N LYS A 90 -23.54 -4.32 -7.91
CA LYS A 90 -24.57 -4.37 -6.87
C LYS A 90 -24.81 -2.95 -6.34
N LYS A 91 -26.07 -2.50 -6.36
CA LYS A 91 -26.50 -1.27 -5.70
C LYS A 91 -27.18 -1.61 -4.37
N TYR A 92 -26.98 -0.77 -3.37
CA TYR A 92 -27.67 -0.83 -2.10
C TYR A 92 -29.03 -0.11 -2.19
N ALA A 93 -29.87 -0.31 -1.17
CA ALA A 93 -31.19 0.32 -1.09
C ALA A 93 -31.11 1.87 -1.08
N ASP A 94 -29.99 2.43 -0.60
CA ASP A 94 -29.71 3.87 -0.59
C ASP A 94 -29.16 4.40 -1.94
N GLY A 95 -29.16 3.57 -2.99
CA GLY A 95 -28.66 3.92 -4.32
C GLY A 95 -27.13 3.89 -4.46
N ARG A 96 -26.39 3.72 -3.36
CA ARG A 96 -24.92 3.63 -3.42
C ARG A 96 -24.50 2.32 -4.07
N SER A 97 -23.42 2.39 -4.83
CA SER A 97 -22.84 1.19 -5.42
C SER A 97 -21.91 0.47 -4.44
N LYS A 98 -21.90 -0.87 -4.51
CA LYS A 98 -20.91 -1.68 -3.81
C LYS A 98 -19.51 -1.32 -4.30
N ARG A 99 -18.64 -1.01 -3.33
CA ARG A 99 -17.21 -0.76 -3.48
C ARG A 99 -16.41 -2.05 -3.33
N GLU A 100 -15.31 -2.14 -4.05
CA GLU A 100 -14.36 -3.25 -3.98
C GLU A 100 -13.25 -3.00 -2.97
N VAL A 101 -12.91 -1.74 -2.72
CA VAL A 101 -11.94 -1.33 -1.70
C VAL A 101 -12.59 -0.45 -0.62
N PRO A 102 -12.03 -0.40 0.60
CA PRO A 102 -12.53 0.46 1.68
C PRO A 102 -12.57 1.93 1.28
N HIS A 103 -13.59 2.66 1.74
CA HIS A 103 -13.66 4.11 1.57
C HIS A 103 -12.64 4.82 2.49
N GLN A 104 -12.22 6.04 2.13
CA GLN A 104 -11.27 6.85 2.91
C GLN A 104 -11.64 6.92 4.41
N THR A 105 -12.91 7.13 4.72
CA THR A 105 -13.38 7.22 6.11
C THR A 105 -13.15 5.93 6.91
N GLU A 106 -13.24 4.78 6.26
CA GLU A 106 -13.03 3.49 6.92
C GLU A 106 -11.53 3.23 7.10
N VAL A 107 -10.71 3.57 6.11
CA VAL A 107 -9.23 3.54 6.22
C VAL A 107 -8.75 4.45 7.34
N ASN A 108 -9.25 5.68 7.41
CA ASN A 108 -8.92 6.62 8.47
C ASN A 108 -9.32 6.10 9.87
N LYS A 109 -10.44 5.37 9.99
CA LYS A 109 -10.84 4.74 11.25
C LYS A 109 -9.83 3.67 11.68
N LEU A 110 -9.35 2.85 10.74
CA LEU A 110 -8.30 1.87 11.04
C LEU A 110 -6.99 2.57 11.46
N LEU A 111 -6.54 3.55 10.67
CA LEU A 111 -5.29 4.27 10.95
C LEU A 111 -5.33 5.02 12.27
N ARG A 112 -6.50 5.51 12.72
CA ARG A 112 -6.66 6.08 14.07
C ARG A 112 -6.48 5.03 15.17
N ARG A 113 -6.90 3.79 14.95
CA ARG A 113 -6.71 2.69 15.92
C ARG A 113 -5.25 2.25 16.00
N ILE A 114 -4.57 2.21 14.86
CA ILE A 114 -3.14 1.84 14.78
C ILE A 114 -2.24 2.99 15.26
N GLY A 115 -2.62 4.22 14.93
CA GLY A 115 -1.76 5.41 14.96
C GLY A 115 -1.15 5.65 13.58
N LEU A 116 -1.50 6.77 12.93
CA LEU A 116 -1.01 7.11 11.59
C LEU A 116 0.52 7.19 11.55
N GLU A 117 1.11 7.91 12.50
CA GLU A 117 2.56 8.08 12.57
C GLU A 117 3.27 6.75 12.81
N LYS A 118 2.68 5.91 13.66
CA LYS A 118 3.16 4.55 13.90
C LYS A 118 3.13 3.70 12.62
N ALA A 119 2.05 3.76 11.85
CA ALA A 119 1.95 3.06 10.57
C ALA A 119 3.02 3.54 9.57
N ARG A 120 3.32 4.84 9.52
CA ARG A 120 4.40 5.39 8.69
C ARG A 120 5.78 4.95 9.13
N LEU A 121 6.05 4.94 10.43
CA LEU A 121 7.32 4.45 10.98
C LEU A 121 7.54 2.97 10.63
N ILE A 122 6.51 2.14 10.75
CA ILE A 122 6.58 0.72 10.35
C ILE A 122 6.81 0.59 8.84
N LEU A 123 6.07 1.36 8.03
CA LEU A 123 6.27 1.37 6.57
C LEU A 123 7.72 1.73 6.19
N ARG A 124 8.28 2.74 6.84
CA ARG A 124 9.67 3.18 6.62
C ARG A 124 10.67 2.12 7.06
N ALA A 125 10.48 1.50 8.23
CA ALA A 125 11.34 0.43 8.69
C ALA A 125 11.33 -0.79 7.75
N CYS A 126 10.16 -1.14 7.20
CA CYS A 126 10.04 -2.20 6.19
C CYS A 126 10.77 -1.82 4.88
N LEU A 127 10.69 -0.56 4.45
CA LEU A 127 11.43 -0.07 3.29
C LEU A 127 12.94 -0.13 3.52
N ASP A 128 13.41 0.38 4.66
CA ASP A 128 14.83 0.39 5.03
C ASP A 128 15.38 -1.05 5.06
N HIS A 129 14.61 -1.99 5.62
CA HIS A 129 14.98 -3.41 5.61
C HIS A 129 15.12 -3.96 4.19
N GLN A 130 14.16 -3.67 3.32
CA GLN A 130 14.18 -4.14 1.92
C GLN A 130 15.34 -3.53 1.12
N LEU A 131 15.65 -2.25 1.35
CA LEU A 131 16.82 -1.59 0.75
C LEU A 131 18.12 -2.25 1.22
N MET A 132 18.24 -2.53 2.51
CA MET A 132 19.43 -3.20 3.06
C MET A 132 19.62 -4.61 2.50
N GLU A 133 18.54 -5.37 2.36
CA GLU A 133 18.59 -6.69 1.73
C GLU A 133 18.97 -6.60 0.25
N ALA A 134 18.46 -5.62 -0.49
CA ALA A 134 18.84 -5.39 -1.88
C ALA A 134 20.33 -5.09 -2.03
N PHE A 135 20.86 -4.18 -1.20
CA PHE A 135 22.29 -3.87 -1.17
C PHE A 135 23.15 -5.08 -0.81
N ARG A 136 22.71 -5.93 0.12
CA ARG A 136 23.41 -7.17 0.48
C ARG A 136 23.47 -8.16 -0.69
N LEU A 137 22.41 -8.22 -1.49
CA LEU A 137 22.31 -9.11 -2.64
C LEU A 137 23.02 -8.57 -3.89
N GLN A 138 23.62 -7.37 -3.83
CA GLN A 138 24.25 -6.68 -4.97
C GLN A 138 23.33 -6.57 -6.20
N LEU A 139 22.04 -6.32 -5.94
CA LEU A 139 21.04 -6.03 -6.98
C LEU A 139 21.10 -4.58 -7.45
#